data_AF-A0A6G3XGY1-F1
#
_entry.id   AF-A0A6G3XGY1-F1
#
_cell.length_a   1.000
_cell.length_b   1.000
_cell.length_c   1.000
_cell.angle_alpha   90.00
_cell.angle_beta   90.00
_cell.angle_gamma   90.00
#
_symmetry.space_group_name_H-M   'P 1'
#
loop_
_entity.id
_entity.type
_entity.pdbx_description
1 polymer ?
#
loop_
_entity_poly.entity_id
_entity_poly.type
_entity_poly.pdbx_seq_one_letter_code
_entity_poly.pdbx_strand_id
1 'polypeptide(L)'
;GMTCASCAARVEKKLNRMDGVTATVNYATEKARVTFGEGLKLGDLVATVEKTGYTARPVAQPERKPPAGGGAAAPPAAPDTYTYADGARRTDTATGPGTDPAAVGTAPGPAPAFDPGDAVRDAEAEQEASIGALRQRLVVSAVLAVPVVLLAMVPALQFDYWQ
;
A
#
# COMPACT_ATOMS: atom_id res chain seq x y z
N GLY A 1 -26.84 -8.25 3.79
CA GLY A 1 -25.57 -7.70 4.30
C GLY A 1 -24.42 -8.24 3.49
N MET A 2 -23.45 -7.39 3.14
CA MET A 2 -22.23 -7.81 2.45
C MET A 2 -21.19 -8.23 3.49
N THR A 3 -21.43 -9.34 4.18
CA THR A 3 -20.65 -9.75 5.37
C THR A 3 -19.36 -10.51 5.06
N CYS A 4 -19.01 -10.69 3.79
CA CYS A 4 -17.90 -11.52 3.36
C CYS A 4 -17.07 -10.82 2.27
N ALA A 5 -15.74 -10.87 2.40
CA ALA A 5 -14.80 -10.34 1.43
C ALA A 5 -15.00 -10.95 0.02
N SER A 6 -15.34 -12.25 -0.06
CA SER A 6 -15.64 -12.93 -1.32
C SER A 6 -16.92 -12.40 -1.98
N CYS A 7 -17.92 -11.99 -1.18
CA CYS A 7 -19.15 -11.40 -1.70
C CYS A 7 -18.88 -10.04 -2.35
N ALA A 8 -18.10 -9.18 -1.68
CA ALA A 8 -17.69 -7.89 -2.24
C ALA A 8 -16.87 -8.05 -3.52
N ALA A 9 -15.91 -8.98 -3.54
CA ALA A 9 -15.13 -9.28 -4.74
C ALA A 9 -16.00 -9.73 -5.93
N ARG A 10 -17.07 -10.49 -5.66
CA ARG A 10 -18.02 -10.93 -6.70
C ARG A 10 -18.82 -9.76 -7.29
N VAL A 11 -19.28 -8.85 -6.44
CA VAL A 11 -20.01 -7.64 -6.84
C VAL A 11 -19.09 -6.71 -7.64
N GLU A 12 -17.88 -6.47 -7.15
CA GLU A 12 -16.86 -5.65 -7.81
C GLU A 12 -16.54 -6.18 -9.21
N LYS A 13 -16.25 -7.48 -9.33
CA LYS A 13 -15.96 -8.13 -10.62
C LYS A 13 -17.14 -8.06 -11.59
N LYS A 14 -18.38 -8.07 -11.08
CA LYS A 14 -19.58 -7.97 -11.91
C LYS A 14 -19.78 -6.56 -12.45
N LEU A 15 -19.55 -5.53 -11.62
CA LEU A 15 -19.63 -4.12 -12.02
C LEU A 15 -18.52 -3.76 -13.01
N ASN A 16 -17.27 -4.18 -12.77
CA ASN A 16 -16.13 -3.94 -13.65
C ASN A 16 -16.20 -4.67 -15.00
N ARG A 17 -17.20 -5.54 -15.21
CA ARG A 17 -17.47 -6.18 -16.51
C ARG A 17 -18.37 -5.32 -17.41
N MET A 18 -19.00 -4.28 -16.87
CA MET A 18 -19.79 -3.33 -17.65
C MET A 18 -18.85 -2.35 -18.38
N ASP A 19 -19.13 -2.04 -19.63
CA ASP A 19 -18.27 -1.19 -20.46
C ASP A 19 -18.12 0.21 -19.86
N GLY A 20 -16.88 0.64 -19.65
CA GLY A 20 -16.58 1.95 -19.09
C GLY A 20 -16.89 2.11 -17.59
N VAL A 21 -17.07 1.02 -16.85
CA VAL A 21 -17.24 1.04 -15.38
C VAL A 21 -15.93 0.73 -14.67
N THR A 22 -15.58 1.58 -13.71
CA THR A 22 -14.56 1.31 -12.70
C THR A 22 -15.22 1.36 -11.33
N ALA A 23 -15.27 0.22 -10.65
CA ALA A 23 -15.88 0.02 -9.35
C ALA A 23 -14.87 -0.52 -8.35
N THR A 24 -14.93 0.00 -7.12
CA THR A 24 -14.19 -0.50 -5.95
C THR A 24 -15.17 -0.67 -4.81
N VAL A 25 -15.16 -1.85 -4.18
CA VAL A 25 -16.12 -2.18 -3.11
C VAL A 25 -15.40 -2.38 -1.79
N ASN A 26 -15.87 -1.71 -0.75
CA ASN A 26 -15.39 -1.89 0.61
C ASN A 26 -16.45 -2.67 1.42
N TYR A 27 -16.16 -3.94 1.72
CA TYR A 27 -17.07 -4.81 2.46
C TYR A 27 -17.25 -4.39 3.93
N ALA A 28 -16.21 -3.84 4.56
CA ALA A 28 -16.24 -3.43 5.96
C ALA A 28 -17.15 -2.22 6.20
N THR A 29 -17.30 -1.37 5.20
CA THR A 29 -18.16 -0.17 5.25
C THR A 29 -19.45 -0.29 4.45
N GLU A 30 -19.66 -1.43 3.79
CA GLU A 30 -20.79 -1.71 2.90
C GLU A 30 -20.98 -0.64 1.79
N LYS A 31 -19.89 0.02 1.39
CA LYS A 31 -19.90 1.11 0.41
C LYS A 31 -19.14 0.72 -0.85
N ALA A 32 -19.71 1.09 -2.00
CA ALA A 32 -19.07 0.96 -3.30
C ALA A 32 -18.86 2.35 -3.91
N ARG A 33 -17.66 2.59 -4.45
CA ARG A 33 -17.37 3.74 -5.30
C ARG A 33 -17.38 3.26 -6.73
N VAL A 34 -18.13 3.93 -7.58
CA VAL A 34 -18.27 3.58 -9.00
C VAL A 34 -18.12 4.83 -9.85
N THR A 35 -17.23 4.76 -10.82
CA THR A 35 -17.08 5.73 -11.91
C THR A 35 -17.54 5.04 -13.19
N PHE A 36 -18.37 5.71 -13.98
CA PHE A 36 -18.95 5.15 -15.20
C PHE A 36 -19.00 6.21 -16.30
N GLY A 37 -18.81 5.79 -17.55
CA GLY A 37 -18.80 6.66 -18.73
C GLY A 37 -20.19 7.13 -19.18
N GLU A 38 -20.20 8.00 -20.19
CA GLU A 38 -21.43 8.51 -20.80
C GLU A 38 -22.18 7.37 -21.50
N GLY A 39 -23.46 7.18 -21.14
CA GLY A 39 -24.31 6.12 -21.68
C GLY A 39 -24.78 5.08 -20.65
N LEU A 40 -24.14 5.00 -19.48
CA LEU A 40 -24.59 4.15 -18.39
C LEU A 40 -25.45 4.93 -17.39
N LYS A 41 -26.59 4.35 -17.01
CA LYS A 41 -27.45 4.94 -15.98
C LYS A 41 -27.12 4.33 -14.63
N LEU A 42 -27.29 5.12 -13.58
CA LEU A 42 -27.17 4.66 -12.21
C LEU A 42 -28.08 3.46 -11.91
N GLY A 43 -29.26 3.41 -12.54
CA GLY A 43 -30.18 2.27 -12.44
C GLY A 43 -29.60 0.96 -12.99
N ASP A 44 -28.76 1.01 -14.02
CA ASP A 44 -28.15 -0.19 -14.62
C ASP A 44 -27.10 -0.81 -13.68
N LEU A 45 -26.40 0.05 -12.93
CA LEU A 45 -25.45 -0.36 -11.90
C LEU A 45 -26.19 -1.02 -10.72
N VAL A 46 -27.27 -0.40 -10.25
CA VAL A 46 -28.10 -0.95 -9.16
C VAL A 46 -28.71 -2.29 -9.58
N ALA A 47 -29.31 -2.39 -10.77
CA ALA A 47 -29.87 -3.63 -11.31
C ALA A 47 -28.81 -4.74 -11.44
N THR A 48 -27.55 -4.37 -11.73
CA THR A 48 -26.45 -5.34 -11.79
C THR A 48 -26.07 -5.88 -10.42
N VAL A 49 -26.12 -5.05 -9.37
CA VAL A 49 -25.93 -5.50 -7.98
C VAL A 49 -27.10 -6.37 -7.52
N GLU A 50 -28.34 -6.03 -7.88
CA GLU A 50 -29.54 -6.82 -7.56
C GLU A 50 -29.50 -8.21 -8.19
N LYS A 51 -29.00 -8.33 -9.43
CA LYS A 51 -28.76 -9.64 -10.08
C LYS A 51 -27.77 -10.53 -9.32
N THR A 52 -26.96 -9.97 -8.43
CA THR A 52 -26.06 -10.72 -7.55
C THR A 52 -26.67 -11.08 -6.20
N GLY A 53 -27.94 -10.71 -5.96
CA GLY A 53 -28.69 -11.00 -4.74
C GLY A 53 -28.54 -9.94 -3.64
N TYR A 54 -28.04 -8.75 -3.97
CA TYR A 54 -27.81 -7.66 -3.02
C TYR A 54 -28.61 -6.42 -3.38
N THR A 55 -29.02 -5.66 -2.37
CA THR A 55 -29.68 -4.36 -2.58
C THR A 55 -28.65 -3.25 -2.53
N ALA A 56 -28.71 -2.31 -3.48
CA ALA A 56 -27.87 -1.11 -3.49
C ALA A 56 -28.76 0.14 -3.43
N ARG A 57 -28.41 1.08 -2.55
CA ARG A 57 -29.03 2.41 -2.53
C ARG A 57 -28.00 3.47 -2.93
N PRO A 58 -28.33 4.34 -3.90
CA PRO A 58 -27.52 5.52 -4.16
C PRO A 58 -27.35 6.35 -2.90
N VAL A 59 -26.10 6.62 -2.54
CA VAL A 59 -25.78 7.65 -1.55
C VAL A 59 -25.63 8.97 -2.29
N ALA A 60 -26.29 10.03 -1.81
CA ALA A 60 -26.02 11.37 -2.31
C ALA A 60 -24.52 11.63 -2.12
N GLN A 61 -23.81 11.93 -3.21
CA GLN A 61 -22.43 12.37 -3.07
C GLN A 61 -22.46 13.62 -2.19
N PRO A 62 -21.69 13.68 -1.09
CA PRO A 62 -21.55 14.93 -0.38
C PRO A 62 -21.07 15.94 -1.40
N GLU A 63 -21.88 16.98 -1.61
CA GLU A 63 -21.65 18.01 -2.61
C GLU A 63 -20.20 18.46 -2.45
N ARG A 64 -19.36 18.15 -3.44
CA ARG A 64 -17.96 18.55 -3.41
C ARG A 64 -17.99 20.06 -3.55
N LYS A 65 -18.03 20.77 -2.41
CA LYS A 65 -17.89 22.22 -2.37
C LYS A 65 -16.66 22.54 -3.22
N PRO A 66 -16.83 23.24 -4.36
CA PRO A 66 -15.69 23.64 -5.16
C PRO A 66 -14.72 24.38 -4.24
N PRO A 67 -13.41 24.12 -4.30
CA PRO A 67 -12.46 24.92 -3.55
C PRO A 67 -12.71 26.38 -3.97
N ALA A 68 -13.26 27.16 -3.05
CA ALA A 68 -13.49 28.57 -3.26
C ALA A 68 -12.11 29.23 -3.28
N GLY A 69 -11.57 29.40 -4.49
CA GLY A 69 -10.34 30.14 -4.76
C GLY A 69 -9.08 29.28 -4.83
N GLY A 70 -8.28 29.54 -5.88
CA GLY A 70 -6.88 29.13 -5.98
C GLY A 70 -6.60 28.27 -7.21
N GLY A 71 -5.94 28.86 -8.21
CA GLY A 71 -5.65 28.25 -9.50
C GLY A 71 -4.78 26.99 -9.43
N ALA A 72 -4.68 26.33 -10.57
CA ALA A 72 -3.75 25.25 -10.84
C ALA A 72 -2.35 25.56 -10.27
N ALA A 73 -1.97 24.82 -9.23
CA ALA A 73 -0.58 24.55 -8.94
C ALA A 73 -0.36 23.07 -9.27
N ALA A 74 0.40 22.84 -10.34
CA ALA A 74 1.04 21.56 -10.59
C ALA A 74 1.72 21.10 -9.29
N PRO A 75 1.67 19.80 -8.94
CA PRO A 75 2.49 19.32 -7.84
C PRO A 75 3.95 19.66 -8.18
N PRO A 76 4.68 20.44 -7.35
CA PRO A 76 6.12 20.42 -7.48
C PRO A 76 6.56 18.97 -7.29
N ALA A 77 7.42 18.50 -8.19
CA ALA A 77 8.11 17.22 -8.09
C ALA A 77 8.45 16.97 -6.62
N ALA A 78 8.00 15.84 -6.08
CA ALA A 78 8.39 15.43 -4.74
C ALA A 78 9.90 15.12 -4.76
N PRO A 79 10.69 15.67 -3.82
CA PRO A 79 11.84 14.93 -3.33
C PRO A 79 11.56 14.51 -1.90
N ASP A 80 10.80 13.45 -1.70
CA ASP A 80 10.89 12.65 -0.49
C ASP A 80 11.89 11.51 -0.71
N THR A 81 13.15 11.92 -0.90
CA THR A 81 14.29 11.16 -0.39
C THR A 81 14.01 10.83 1.08
N TYR A 82 13.49 9.63 1.35
CA TYR A 82 13.66 9.00 2.64
C TYR A 82 15.14 8.61 2.77
N THR A 83 16.00 9.59 3.01
CA THR A 83 17.39 9.33 3.37
C THR A 83 17.40 8.75 4.78
N TYR A 84 17.60 7.45 4.88
CA TYR A 84 17.96 6.80 6.13
C TYR A 84 19.37 7.27 6.50
N ALA A 85 19.46 8.31 7.33
CA ALA A 85 20.69 8.66 8.00
C ALA A 85 20.75 7.87 9.31
N ASP A 86 21.48 6.74 9.32
CA ASP A 86 22.44 6.44 10.39
C ASP A 86 23.20 5.12 10.13
N GLY A 87 24.44 5.07 10.59
CA GLY A 87 25.24 3.85 10.62
C GLY A 87 26.56 3.93 9.84
N ALA A 88 27.43 4.84 10.24
CA ALA A 88 28.83 4.84 9.88
C ALA A 88 29.45 3.44 9.99
N ARG A 89 30.01 2.93 8.88
CA ARG A 89 31.11 1.98 8.93
C ARG A 89 32.06 2.25 7.76
N ARG A 90 33.03 3.12 8.01
CA ARG A 90 34.24 3.24 7.19
C ARG A 90 35.41 2.78 8.05
N THR A 91 35.65 1.47 8.06
CA THR A 91 37.03 0.96 8.05
C THR A 91 37.46 1.10 6.58
N ASP A 92 38.64 1.55 6.17
CA ASP A 92 39.98 1.17 6.59
C ASP A 92 40.99 2.30 6.27
N THR A 93 41.99 2.44 7.15
CA THR A 93 43.42 2.77 6.93
C THR A 93 43.88 3.40 5.60
N ALA A 94 44.50 4.59 5.66
CA ALA A 94 45.94 4.79 5.36
C ALA A 94 46.37 6.28 5.42
N THR A 95 47.53 6.46 6.04
CA THR A 95 48.33 7.67 6.26
C THR A 95 48.88 8.31 4.99
N GLY A 96 48.87 9.65 4.90
CA GLY A 96 49.73 10.44 4.01
C GLY A 96 49.25 11.89 3.80
N PRO A 97 50.10 12.94 3.93
CA PRO A 97 49.69 14.33 3.70
C PRO A 97 50.08 14.85 2.31
N GLY A 98 49.12 15.54 1.66
CA GLY A 98 49.35 16.58 0.64
C GLY A 98 49.55 16.14 -0.82
N THR A 99 48.61 16.52 -1.71
CA THR A 99 48.82 17.38 -2.91
C THR A 99 47.57 17.44 -3.80
N ASP A 100 47.44 18.54 -4.53
CA ASP A 100 46.31 19.14 -5.24
C ASP A 100 45.47 18.32 -6.25
N PRO A 101 44.27 18.83 -6.63
CA PRO A 101 43.35 18.17 -7.56
C PRO A 101 43.68 18.51 -9.01
N ALA A 102 44.02 17.52 -9.82
CA ALA A 102 44.11 17.66 -11.27
C ALA A 102 43.43 16.47 -11.97
N ALA A 103 42.19 16.72 -12.38
CA ALA A 103 41.51 16.23 -13.58
C ALA A 103 41.89 14.85 -14.15
N VAL A 104 40.95 13.90 -14.03
CA VAL A 104 40.62 13.01 -15.15
C VAL A 104 39.14 13.19 -15.43
N GLY A 105 38.83 13.97 -16.47
CA GLY A 105 37.51 14.07 -17.03
C GLY A 105 37.13 12.75 -17.69
N THR A 106 36.28 11.97 -17.05
CA THR A 106 35.54 10.89 -17.71
C THR A 106 34.27 11.51 -18.29
N ALA A 107 34.20 11.56 -19.62
CA ALA A 107 33.00 11.97 -20.35
C ALA A 107 31.77 11.16 -19.88
N PRO A 108 30.57 11.75 -19.76
CA PRO A 108 29.37 10.98 -19.50
C PRO A 108 29.06 10.14 -20.74
N GLY A 109 29.17 8.81 -20.60
CA GLY A 109 28.66 7.88 -21.59
C GLY A 109 27.15 8.06 -21.80
N PRO A 110 26.59 7.64 -22.95
CA PRO A 110 25.17 7.79 -23.22
C PRO A 110 24.36 7.14 -22.10
N ALA A 111 23.41 7.88 -21.55
CA ALA A 111 22.48 7.38 -20.54
C ALA A 111 21.85 6.08 -21.06
N PRO A 112 21.81 5.00 -20.26
CA PRO A 112 21.19 3.76 -20.69
C PRO A 112 19.72 4.04 -21.00
N ALA A 113 19.22 3.49 -22.11
CA ALA A 113 17.80 3.49 -22.38
C ALA A 113 17.07 2.85 -21.19
N PHE A 114 16.16 3.60 -20.57
CA PHE A 114 15.35 3.11 -19.47
C PHE A 114 14.48 1.95 -19.98
N ASP A 115 14.84 0.72 -19.60
CA ASP A 115 14.04 -0.45 -19.91
C ASP A 115 12.91 -0.55 -18.88
N PRO A 116 11.63 -0.46 -19.31
CA PRO A 116 10.51 -0.53 -18.38
C PRO A 116 10.41 -1.88 -17.66
N GLY A 117 11.04 -2.95 -18.17
CA GLY A 117 11.16 -4.25 -17.51
C GLY A 117 12.13 -4.24 -16.33
N ASP A 118 13.21 -3.45 -16.41
CA ASP A 118 14.14 -3.29 -15.28
C ASP A 118 13.52 -2.46 -14.15
N ALA A 119 12.72 -1.45 -14.49
CA ALA A 119 11.99 -0.65 -13.50
C ALA A 119 10.95 -1.45 -12.70
N VAL A 120 10.29 -2.42 -13.33
CA VAL A 120 9.36 -3.33 -12.64
C VAL A 120 10.12 -4.26 -11.70
N ARG A 121 11.27 -4.80 -12.13
CA ARG A 121 12.12 -5.68 -11.31
C ARG A 121 12.73 -4.97 -10.12
N ASP A 122 13.09 -3.70 -10.27
CA ASP A 122 13.59 -2.86 -9.19
C ASP A 122 12.49 -2.61 -8.13
N ALA A 123 11.27 -2.28 -8.57
CA ALA A 123 10.12 -2.11 -7.67
C ALA A 123 9.73 -3.40 -6.93
N GLU A 124 9.80 -4.55 -7.60
CA GLU A 124 9.53 -5.86 -6.99
C GLU A 124 10.58 -6.21 -5.92
N ALA A 125 11.86 -5.91 -6.16
CA ALA A 125 12.94 -6.13 -5.19
C ALA A 125 12.82 -5.21 -3.95
N GLU A 126 12.43 -3.95 -4.15
CA GLU A 126 12.13 -3.00 -3.07
C GLU A 126 10.95 -3.47 -2.20
N GLN A 127 9.91 -4.03 -2.82
CA GLN A 127 8.76 -4.60 -2.11
C GLN A 127 9.13 -5.84 -1.30
N GLU A 128 9.98 -6.74 -1.82
CA GLU A 128 10.41 -7.93 -1.09
C GLU A 128 11.25 -7.56 0.15
N ALA A 129 12.10 -6.53 0.06
CA ALA A 129 12.83 -5.99 1.20
C ALA A 129 11.89 -5.42 2.29
N SER A 130 10.83 -4.70 1.88
CA SER A 130 9.80 -4.17 2.80
C SER A 130 8.96 -5.28 3.44
N ILE A 131 8.51 -6.26 2.65
CA ILE A 131 7.79 -7.45 3.14
C ILE A 131 8.67 -8.24 4.12
N GLY A 132 9.97 -8.37 3.84
CA GLY A 132 10.96 -8.96 4.72
C GLY A 132 11.05 -8.24 6.08
N ALA A 133 11.15 -6.90 6.07
CA ALA A 133 11.20 -6.10 7.29
C ALA A 133 9.92 -6.23 8.15
N LEU A 134 8.73 -6.25 7.54
CA LEU A 134 7.47 -6.45 8.26
C LEU A 134 7.36 -7.86 8.83
N ARG A 135 7.72 -8.88 8.04
CA ARG A 135 7.76 -10.29 8.51
C ARG A 135 8.75 -10.45 9.66
N GLN A 136 9.94 -9.85 9.58
CA GLN A 136 10.95 -9.86 10.65
C GLN A 136 10.38 -9.31 11.96
N ARG A 137 9.74 -8.13 11.92
CA ARG A 137 9.14 -7.50 13.12
C ARG A 137 8.00 -8.34 13.69
N LEU A 138 7.17 -8.93 12.82
CA LEU A 138 6.07 -9.82 13.22
C LEU A 138 6.58 -11.13 13.84
N VAL A 139 7.63 -11.73 13.26
CA VAL A 139 8.25 -12.94 13.80
C VAL A 139 8.90 -12.66 15.15
N VAL A 140 9.64 -11.55 15.29
CA VAL A 140 10.26 -11.17 16.58
C VAL A 140 9.20 -10.95 17.66
N SER A 141 8.12 -10.23 17.36
CA SER A 141 7.05 -10.00 18.35
C SER A 141 6.32 -11.29 18.72
N ALA A 142 6.05 -12.17 17.75
CA ALA A 142 5.42 -13.47 17.99
C ALA A 142 6.30 -14.36 18.89
N VAL A 143 7.60 -14.45 18.60
CA VAL A 143 8.56 -15.23 19.41
C VAL A 143 8.61 -14.73 20.85
N LEU A 144 8.53 -13.41 21.07
CA LEU A 144 8.50 -12.81 22.40
C LEU A 144 7.17 -13.03 23.15
N ALA A 145 6.04 -13.13 22.43
CA ALA A 145 4.72 -13.30 23.04
C ALA A 145 4.37 -14.77 23.38
N VAL A 146 4.86 -15.73 22.59
CA VAL A 146 4.53 -17.17 22.74
C VAL A 146 4.78 -17.71 24.15
N PRO A 147 5.92 -17.45 24.83
CA PRO A 147 6.17 -17.98 26.18
C PRO A 147 5.18 -17.45 27.21
N VAL A 148 4.79 -16.17 27.11
CA VAL A 148 3.82 -15.54 28.02
C VAL A 148 2.44 -16.15 27.84
N VAL A 149 2.00 -16.33 26.59
CA VAL A 149 0.71 -16.97 26.27
C VAL A 149 0.71 -18.43 26.75
N LEU A 150 1.79 -19.17 26.54
CA LEU A 150 1.93 -20.55 27.02
C LEU A 150 1.82 -20.62 28.55
N LEU A 151 2.48 -19.72 29.29
CA LEU A 151 2.35 -19.66 30.75
C LEU A 151 0.91 -19.35 31.19
N ALA A 152 0.21 -18.46 30.49
CA ALA A 152 -1.18 -18.14 30.79
C ALA A 152 -2.16 -19.29 30.46
N MET A 153 -1.80 -20.16 29.52
CA MET A 153 -2.63 -21.28 29.08
C MET A 153 -2.41 -22.55 29.91
N VAL A 154 -1.45 -22.58 30.84
CA VAL A 154 -1.20 -23.68 31.77
C VAL A 154 -1.93 -23.37 33.10
N PRO A 155 -3.10 -23.97 33.37
CA PRO A 155 -3.88 -23.71 34.59
C PRO A 155 -3.19 -24.23 35.86
N ALA A 156 -2.14 -25.05 35.70
CA ALA A 156 -1.45 -25.74 36.79
C ALA A 156 -0.57 -24.85 37.68
N LEU A 157 -0.45 -23.56 37.38
CA LEU A 157 0.24 -22.56 38.23
C LEU A 157 -0.72 -21.72 39.08
N GLN A 158 -2.04 -21.93 38.98
CA GLN A 158 -2.98 -21.35 39.93
C GLN A 158 -2.93 -22.18 41.22
N PHE A 159 -2.15 -21.72 42.19
CA PHE A 159 -2.16 -22.27 43.54
C PHE A 159 -3.54 -22.00 44.17
N ASP A 160 -4.42 -23.00 44.13
CA ASP A 160 -5.77 -23.01 44.73
C ASP A 160 -5.80 -23.07 46.27
N TYR A 161 -4.76 -22.62 46.98
CA TYR A 161 -4.66 -22.74 48.44
C TYR A 161 -4.28 -21.43 49.14
N TRP A 162 -5.12 -20.40 48.98
CA TRP A 162 -5.21 -19.35 50.00
C TRP A 162 -6.42 -19.64 50.90
N GLN A 163 -6.17 -20.41 51.95
CA GLN A 163 -6.87 -20.28 53.24
C GLN A 163 -5.93 -19.59 54.22
#